data_AF-A0A7V2V614-F1
#
_entry.id   AF-A0A7V2V614-F1
#
_cell.length_a   1.000
_cell.length_b   1.000
_cell.length_c   1.000
_cell.angle_alpha   90.00
_cell.angle_beta   90.00
_cell.angle_gamma   90.00
#
_symmetry.space_group_name_H-M   'P 1'
#
loop_
_entity.id
_entity.type
_entity.pdbx_description
1 polymer ?
#
loop_
_entity_poly.entity_id
_entity_poly.type
_entity_poly.pdbx_seq_one_letter_code
_entity_poly.pdbx_strand_id
1 'polypeptide(L)'
;MYKKIKVVLVILFVIILIGAFFWLEKNQKLAVKQEAPTKKDIAQTVSQVLAERKVLPKEKIKELRLERLSNFQGIEGLNETDQYVEEKAVQENSNQITSSQISNYQTFVTPKDAAVMSLAQGKTYQQIYQAALKWVWVEDEIINGTAEKWLYPNFFLTQTPSLATNPVLGRVASDCESQAYTLVSALRAAGMPADNVRVVTGKVNFGGTVGGHAWVEVYDEKAGWFQLEATSGDYYDSQSKKLVSSAGIDYDYFKNYQYPSVVKWTMFNDQYFFDLTRGQGVAPEVWFDEETIKKQDDPAKITYQLPDALKKMREERANSLREELLKMDKKEFQEKINLLKNKKTVTDGVAITGENFNSEQITNQILSVINQLEQAIIQGATAEQKAAFQKAAAEGLAKANQMLAASTQLSAEEKAKIQAMLDEAETLLENGISQVQLLVLKKEALAFLDQLEKDIQSGEIKNKLNEKRGQLQR
;
A
#
# COMPACT_ATOMS: atom_id res chain seq x y z
N MET A 1 13.78 -74.80 3.51
CA MET A 1 12.80 -73.72 3.78
C MET A 1 13.40 -72.32 3.66
N TYR A 2 14.54 -72.04 4.31
CA TYR A 2 15.17 -70.71 4.39
C TYR A 2 15.50 -70.03 3.03
N LYS A 3 15.97 -70.79 2.02
CA LYS A 3 16.25 -70.25 0.68
C LYS A 3 14.99 -69.74 -0.04
N LYS A 4 13.85 -70.40 0.13
CA LYS A 4 12.58 -70.00 -0.52
C LYS A 4 12.02 -68.72 0.11
N ILE A 5 12.17 -68.54 1.43
CA ILE A 5 11.75 -67.33 2.15
C ILE A 5 12.57 -66.11 1.73
N LYS A 6 13.89 -66.25 1.53
CA LYS A 6 14.74 -65.15 1.03
C LYS A 6 14.32 -64.65 -0.35
N VAL A 7 13.97 -65.55 -1.27
CA VAL A 7 13.51 -65.17 -2.61
C VAL A 7 12.20 -64.39 -2.56
N VAL A 8 11.25 -64.82 -1.73
CA VAL A 8 9.97 -64.11 -1.55
C VAL A 8 10.17 -62.71 -0.98
N LEU A 9 11.04 -62.56 0.02
CA LEU A 9 11.33 -61.25 0.63
C LEU A 9 12.01 -60.28 -0.36
N VAL A 10 12.91 -60.78 -1.20
CA VAL A 10 13.55 -59.96 -2.26
C VAL A 10 12.52 -59.48 -3.28
N ILE A 11 11.61 -60.36 -3.71
CA ILE A 11 10.55 -59.98 -4.66
C ILE A 11 9.62 -58.91 -4.03
N LEU A 12 9.24 -59.09 -2.76
CA LEU A 12 8.38 -58.14 -2.07
C LEU A 12 9.03 -56.77 -1.91
N PHE A 13 10.33 -56.73 -1.61
CA PHE A 13 11.11 -55.51 -1.52
C PHE A 13 11.19 -54.77 -2.88
N VAL A 14 11.39 -55.51 -3.98
CA VAL A 14 11.40 -54.93 -5.33
C VAL A 14 10.04 -54.32 -5.69
N ILE A 15 8.93 -54.98 -5.35
CA ILE A 15 7.58 -54.45 -5.60
C ILE A 15 7.35 -53.16 -4.79
N ILE A 16 7.79 -53.09 -3.54
CA ILE A 16 7.70 -51.88 -2.71
C ILE A 16 8.51 -50.73 -3.33
N LEU A 17 9.73 -50.99 -3.80
CA LEU A 17 10.55 -49.97 -4.45
C LEU A 17 9.92 -49.45 -5.75
N ILE A 18 9.33 -50.33 -6.56
CA ILE A 18 8.61 -49.93 -7.77
C ILE A 18 7.39 -49.07 -7.42
N GLY A 19 6.62 -49.45 -6.39
CA GLY A 19 5.49 -48.66 -5.91
C GLY A 19 5.90 -47.28 -5.39
N ALA A 20 7.00 -47.19 -4.64
CA ALA A 20 7.55 -45.93 -4.15
C ALA A 20 8.05 -45.03 -5.29
N PHE A 21 8.67 -45.62 -6.32
CA PHE A 21 9.12 -44.91 -7.52
C PHE A 21 7.93 -44.28 -8.27
N PHE A 22 6.86 -45.03 -8.53
CA PHE A 22 5.67 -44.49 -9.19
C PHE A 22 4.94 -43.45 -8.34
N TRP A 23 4.94 -43.59 -7.01
CA TRP A 23 4.37 -42.58 -6.10
C TRP A 23 5.18 -41.28 -6.13
N LEU A 24 6.51 -41.37 -6.11
CA LEU A 24 7.41 -40.22 -6.24
C LEU A 24 7.27 -39.54 -7.61
N GLU A 25 7.18 -40.31 -8.70
CA GLU A 25 6.98 -39.77 -10.06
C GLU A 25 5.62 -39.07 -10.19
N LYS A 26 4.55 -39.63 -9.62
CA LYS A 26 3.22 -39.00 -9.60
C LYS A 26 3.22 -37.70 -8.80
N ASN A 27 3.92 -37.65 -7.68
CA ASN A 27 4.02 -36.44 -6.86
C ASN A 27 4.96 -35.39 -7.47
N GLN A 28 6.02 -35.79 -8.19
CA GLN A 28 6.84 -34.86 -8.98
C GLN A 28 6.05 -34.25 -10.15
N LYS A 29 5.17 -35.02 -10.81
CA LYS A 29 4.29 -34.49 -11.86
C LYS A 29 3.16 -33.60 -11.35
N LEU A 30 2.79 -33.70 -10.06
CA LEU A 30 1.87 -32.76 -9.40
C LEU A 30 2.58 -31.50 -8.90
N ALA A 31 3.90 -31.56 -8.70
CA ALA A 31 4.77 -30.41 -8.49
C ALA A 31 5.16 -29.74 -9.83
N VAL A 32 4.20 -29.58 -10.74
CA VAL A 32 4.32 -28.52 -11.76
C VAL A 32 4.50 -27.24 -10.97
N LYS A 33 5.65 -26.58 -11.13
CA LYS A 33 5.87 -25.22 -10.66
C LYS A 33 4.69 -24.40 -11.16
N GLN A 34 3.66 -24.20 -10.33
CA GLN A 34 2.77 -23.07 -10.52
C GLN A 34 3.67 -21.87 -10.30
N GLU A 35 4.17 -21.32 -11.40
CA GLU A 35 4.83 -20.03 -11.39
C GLU A 35 3.88 -19.07 -10.67
N ALA A 36 4.42 -18.34 -9.69
CA ALA A 36 3.63 -17.35 -8.98
C ALA A 36 3.03 -16.40 -10.01
N PRO A 37 1.73 -16.07 -9.91
CA PRO A 37 1.08 -15.21 -10.88
C PRO A 37 1.87 -13.90 -11.01
N THR A 38 2.16 -13.51 -12.25
CA THR A 38 2.87 -12.25 -12.51
C THR A 38 1.98 -11.07 -12.12
N LYS A 39 2.56 -9.87 -11.91
CA LYS A 39 1.77 -8.65 -11.67
C LYS A 39 0.73 -8.40 -12.78
N LYS A 40 1.05 -8.78 -14.01
CA LYS A 40 0.13 -8.69 -15.15
C LYS A 40 -1.05 -9.66 -15.00
N ASP A 41 -0.79 -10.88 -14.56
CA ASP A 41 -1.84 -11.87 -14.29
C ASP A 41 -2.74 -11.42 -13.14
N ILE A 42 -2.16 -10.84 -12.09
CA ILE A 42 -2.92 -10.26 -10.96
C ILE A 42 -3.78 -9.08 -11.45
N ALA A 43 -3.18 -8.13 -12.18
CA ALA A 43 -3.90 -6.97 -12.70
C ALA A 43 -5.05 -7.38 -13.63
N GLN A 44 -4.81 -8.34 -14.55
CA GLN A 44 -5.83 -8.87 -15.43
C GLN A 44 -6.95 -9.59 -14.65
N THR A 45 -6.59 -10.38 -13.64
CA THR A 45 -7.57 -11.06 -12.77
C THR A 45 -8.40 -10.05 -12.00
N VAL A 46 -7.79 -9.02 -11.42
CA VAL A 46 -8.50 -7.95 -10.69
C VAL A 46 -9.44 -7.20 -11.64
N SER A 47 -8.98 -6.79 -12.83
CA SER A 47 -9.84 -6.12 -13.81
C SER A 47 -11.03 -6.99 -14.24
N GLN A 48 -10.83 -8.31 -14.40
CA GLN A 48 -11.92 -9.25 -14.67
C GLN A 48 -12.92 -9.33 -13.50
N VAL A 49 -12.42 -9.48 -12.27
CA VAL A 49 -13.26 -9.52 -11.06
C VAL A 49 -14.07 -8.23 -10.90
N LEU A 50 -13.45 -7.07 -11.14
CA LEU A 50 -14.13 -5.77 -11.10
C LEU A 50 -15.22 -5.65 -12.18
N ALA A 51 -14.93 -6.11 -13.40
CA ALA A 51 -15.89 -6.13 -14.50
C ALA A 51 -17.09 -7.08 -14.26
N GLU A 52 -16.89 -8.13 -13.47
CA GLU A 52 -17.92 -9.11 -13.10
C GLU A 52 -18.78 -8.68 -11.90
N ARG A 53 -18.41 -7.60 -11.19
CA ARG A 53 -19.21 -7.11 -10.06
C ARG A 53 -20.62 -6.71 -10.54
N LYS A 54 -21.62 -7.14 -9.77
CA LYS A 54 -23.01 -6.86 -10.08
C LYS A 54 -23.34 -5.40 -9.75
N VAL A 55 -24.11 -4.74 -10.61
CA VAL A 55 -24.68 -3.43 -10.26
C VAL A 55 -25.54 -3.58 -9.01
N LEU A 56 -25.41 -2.65 -8.07
CA LEU A 56 -26.21 -2.63 -6.86
C LEU A 56 -27.71 -2.56 -7.19
N PRO A 57 -28.54 -3.55 -6.78
CA PRO A 57 -29.97 -3.51 -7.06
C PRO A 57 -30.64 -2.30 -6.38
N LYS A 58 -31.56 -1.63 -7.08
CA LYS A 58 -32.29 -0.46 -6.55
C LYS A 58 -33.09 -0.81 -5.29
N GLU A 59 -33.60 -2.03 -5.23
CA GLU A 59 -34.32 -2.58 -4.08
C GLU A 59 -33.42 -2.60 -2.85
N LYS A 60 -32.14 -2.96 -3.02
CA LYS A 60 -31.19 -2.98 -1.91
C LYS A 60 -30.82 -1.58 -1.45
N ILE A 61 -30.70 -0.61 -2.37
CA ILE A 61 -30.51 0.81 -2.02
C ILE A 61 -31.68 1.32 -1.17
N LYS A 62 -32.91 0.98 -1.55
CA LYS A 62 -34.12 1.33 -0.81
C LYS A 62 -34.20 0.64 0.54
N GLU A 63 -33.87 -0.65 0.61
CA GLU A 63 -33.85 -1.44 1.84
C GLU A 63 -32.87 -0.85 2.85
N LEU A 64 -31.66 -0.49 2.40
CA LEU A 64 -30.62 0.17 3.18
C LEU A 64 -30.85 1.68 3.37
N ARG A 65 -31.90 2.20 2.71
CA ARG A 65 -32.32 3.60 2.70
C ARG A 65 -31.21 4.59 2.36
N LEU A 66 -30.23 4.18 1.56
CA LEU A 66 -29.03 5.01 1.28
C LEU A 66 -29.39 6.28 0.49
N GLU A 67 -30.54 6.30 -0.19
CA GLU A 67 -31.09 7.48 -0.87
C GLU A 67 -31.20 8.71 0.04
N ARG A 68 -31.34 8.51 1.37
CA ARG A 68 -31.29 9.60 2.35
C ARG A 68 -29.96 10.35 2.30
N LEU A 69 -28.83 9.64 2.17
CA LEU A 69 -27.48 10.19 2.23
C LEU A 69 -27.22 11.13 1.06
N SER A 70 -27.93 10.92 -0.05
CA SER A 70 -27.88 11.80 -1.21
C SER A 70 -28.90 12.94 -1.18
N ASN A 71 -29.97 12.83 -0.38
CA ASN A 71 -31.02 13.85 -0.26
C ASN A 71 -30.71 14.89 0.82
N PHE A 72 -30.11 14.45 1.93
CA PHE A 72 -29.62 15.31 2.99
C PHE A 72 -28.17 15.66 2.66
N GLN A 73 -27.81 16.94 2.72
CA GLN A 73 -26.53 17.49 2.24
C GLN A 73 -25.33 16.94 3.04
N GLY A 74 -24.97 15.66 2.86
CA GLY A 74 -23.88 15.03 3.61
C GLY A 74 -22.53 15.69 3.30
N ILE A 75 -22.29 16.00 2.03
CA ILE A 75 -21.20 16.90 1.64
C ILE A 75 -21.76 17.90 0.63
N GLU A 76 -21.68 19.20 0.93
CA GLU A 76 -22.31 20.28 0.15
C GLU A 76 -21.78 20.39 -1.29
N GLY A 77 -20.59 19.85 -1.55
CA GLY A 77 -19.91 19.87 -2.84
C GLY A 77 -18.41 19.99 -2.64
N LEU A 78 -17.62 19.66 -3.67
CA LEU A 78 -16.16 19.67 -3.58
C LEU A 78 -15.59 21.02 -3.10
N ASN A 79 -16.17 22.13 -3.56
CA ASN A 79 -15.64 23.45 -3.27
C ASN A 79 -15.87 23.79 -1.79
N GLU A 80 -17.06 23.48 -1.30
CA GLU A 80 -17.50 23.67 0.07
C GLU A 80 -16.68 22.79 1.02
N THR A 81 -16.43 21.52 0.65
CA THR A 81 -15.56 20.62 1.40
C THR A 81 -14.13 21.12 1.47
N ASP A 82 -13.54 21.47 0.33
CA ASP A 82 -12.17 21.97 0.27
C ASP A 82 -12.05 23.26 1.08
N GLN A 83 -13.00 24.18 0.92
CA GLN A 83 -13.01 25.42 1.70
C GLN A 83 -13.11 25.13 3.20
N TYR A 84 -13.98 24.22 3.62
CA TYR A 84 -14.11 23.85 5.02
C TYR A 84 -12.80 23.26 5.55
N VAL A 85 -12.29 22.20 4.91
CA VAL A 85 -11.14 21.43 5.40
C VAL A 85 -9.84 22.24 5.33
N GLU A 86 -9.65 23.03 4.27
CA GLU A 86 -8.39 23.74 4.02
C GLU A 86 -8.36 25.16 4.62
N GLU A 87 -9.52 25.78 4.88
CA GLU A 87 -9.57 27.14 5.46
C GLU A 87 -10.14 27.16 6.87
N LYS A 88 -11.31 26.54 7.11
CA LYS A 88 -12.02 26.64 8.40
C LYS A 88 -11.45 25.70 9.45
N ALA A 89 -11.31 24.41 9.12
CA ALA A 89 -10.80 23.40 10.05
C ALA A 89 -9.37 23.72 10.50
N VAL A 90 -8.56 24.33 9.63
CA VAL A 90 -7.19 24.79 9.94
C VAL A 90 -7.18 25.87 11.01
N GLN A 91 -8.10 26.83 10.96
CA GLN A 91 -8.16 27.90 11.95
C GLN A 91 -8.52 27.35 13.33
N GLU A 92 -9.43 26.38 13.36
CA GLU A 92 -9.88 25.73 14.59
C GLU A 92 -8.82 24.80 15.19
N ASN A 93 -7.92 24.24 14.35
CA ASN A 93 -7.04 23.13 14.74
C ASN A 93 -5.59 23.29 14.28
N SER A 94 -5.10 24.52 14.20
CA SER A 94 -3.75 24.84 13.69
C SER A 94 -2.63 24.05 14.39
N ASN A 95 -2.81 23.69 15.66
CA ASN A 95 -1.87 22.90 16.45
C ASN A 95 -1.79 21.41 16.06
N GLN A 96 -2.75 20.88 15.31
CA GLN A 96 -2.79 19.47 14.89
C GLN A 96 -2.15 19.23 13.52
N ILE A 97 -1.82 20.30 12.80
CA ILE A 97 -1.23 20.21 11.47
C ILE A 97 0.28 20.03 11.60
N THR A 98 0.80 18.94 11.05
CA THR A 98 2.24 18.67 11.06
C THR A 98 2.87 19.02 9.72
N SER A 99 4.17 19.33 9.72
CA SER A 99 4.93 19.59 8.49
C SER A 99 5.03 18.38 7.56
N SER A 100 4.77 17.18 8.09
CA SER A 100 4.75 15.92 7.35
C SER A 100 3.43 15.63 6.64
N GLN A 101 2.36 16.39 6.91
CA GLN A 101 1.08 16.25 6.21
C GLN A 101 1.09 17.05 4.91
N ILE A 102 0.58 16.46 3.84
CA ILE A 102 0.44 17.05 2.51
C ILE A 102 -0.78 17.97 2.47
N SER A 103 -1.87 17.57 3.12
CA SER A 103 -3.15 18.26 3.13
C SER A 103 -3.82 18.17 4.50
N ASN A 104 -4.67 19.15 4.82
CA ASN A 104 -5.39 19.23 6.08
C ASN A 104 -6.44 18.12 6.25
N TYR A 105 -6.87 17.47 5.16
CA TYR A 105 -7.69 16.25 5.22
C TYR A 105 -7.03 15.15 6.07
N GLN A 106 -5.70 15.05 6.03
CA GLN A 106 -4.97 14.01 6.77
C GLN A 106 -5.01 14.21 8.29
N THR A 107 -5.35 15.41 8.78
CA THR A 107 -5.46 15.68 10.21
C THR A 107 -6.59 14.88 10.86
N PHE A 108 -7.62 14.53 10.09
CA PHE A 108 -8.78 13.79 10.60
C PHE A 108 -8.55 12.28 10.70
N VAL A 109 -7.43 11.77 10.17
CA VAL A 109 -7.10 10.34 10.24
C VAL A 109 -6.05 10.14 11.35
N THR A 110 -6.51 9.74 12.54
CA THR A 110 -5.71 9.72 13.77
C THR A 110 -5.55 8.30 14.34
N PRO A 111 -4.81 7.40 13.66
CA PRO A 111 -4.67 5.99 14.09
C PRO A 111 -3.95 5.81 15.44
N LYS A 112 -3.25 6.84 15.92
CA LYS A 112 -2.53 6.83 17.20
C LYS A 112 -3.35 7.46 18.35
N ASP A 113 -4.56 7.93 18.09
CA ASP A 113 -5.43 8.48 19.12
C ASP A 113 -5.90 7.38 20.10
N ALA A 114 -5.99 7.70 21.39
CA ALA A 114 -6.31 6.71 22.42
C ALA A 114 -7.72 6.10 22.26
N ALA A 115 -8.73 6.88 21.86
CA ALA A 115 -10.07 6.38 21.63
C ALA A 115 -10.11 5.46 20.40
N VAL A 116 -9.38 5.83 19.35
CA VAL A 116 -9.25 5.01 18.13
C VAL A 116 -8.52 3.70 18.42
N MET A 117 -7.39 3.74 19.11
CA MET A 117 -6.65 2.53 19.50
C MET A 117 -7.52 1.60 20.36
N SER A 118 -8.30 2.15 21.29
CA SER A 118 -9.24 1.37 22.13
C SER A 118 -10.34 0.71 21.29
N LEU A 119 -10.85 1.41 20.27
CA LEU A 119 -11.79 0.84 19.31
C LEU A 119 -11.16 -0.30 18.50
N ALA A 120 -9.89 -0.21 18.12
CA ALA A 120 -9.20 -1.19 17.29
C ALA A 120 -8.64 -2.41 18.07
N GLN A 121 -8.30 -2.23 19.36
CA GLN A 121 -7.52 -3.20 20.13
C GLN A 121 -8.14 -4.60 20.12
N GLY A 122 -7.35 -5.59 19.66
CA GLY A 122 -7.71 -7.01 19.64
C GLY A 122 -8.83 -7.37 18.66
N LYS A 123 -9.25 -6.45 17.78
CA LYS A 123 -10.33 -6.68 16.82
C LYS A 123 -9.79 -6.93 15.42
N THR A 124 -10.48 -7.79 14.68
CA THR A 124 -10.30 -7.95 13.22
C THR A 124 -10.88 -6.75 12.46
N TYR A 125 -10.48 -6.55 11.20
CA TYR A 125 -11.03 -5.49 10.36
C TYR A 125 -12.55 -5.59 10.19
N GLN A 126 -13.08 -6.80 10.08
CA GLN A 126 -14.53 -7.04 10.04
C GLN A 126 -15.20 -6.63 11.36
N GLN A 127 -14.63 -6.97 12.52
CA GLN A 127 -15.19 -6.56 13.82
C GLN A 127 -15.15 -5.04 14.03
N ILE A 128 -14.12 -4.37 13.51
CA ILE A 128 -14.01 -2.90 13.53
C ILE A 128 -15.11 -2.29 12.68
N TYR A 129 -15.30 -2.80 11.46
CA TYR A 129 -16.40 -2.34 10.59
C TYR A 129 -17.78 -2.60 11.21
N GLN A 130 -17.98 -3.75 11.85
CA GLN A 130 -19.22 -4.05 12.58
C GLN A 130 -19.45 -3.14 13.79
N ALA A 131 -18.38 -2.58 14.39
CA ALA A 131 -18.52 -1.54 15.40
C ALA A 131 -18.89 -0.19 14.75
N ALA A 132 -18.33 0.12 13.57
CA ALA A 132 -18.66 1.32 12.81
C ALA A 132 -20.14 1.37 12.41
N LEU A 133 -20.73 0.24 11.99
CA LEU A 133 -22.16 0.14 11.67
C LEU A 133 -23.12 0.46 12.84
N LYS A 134 -22.61 0.55 14.07
CA LYS A 134 -23.42 0.92 15.25
C LYS A 134 -23.46 2.42 15.51
N TRP A 135 -22.59 3.18 14.85
CA TRP A 135 -22.64 4.63 14.86
C TRP A 135 -23.92 5.08 14.15
N VAL A 136 -24.54 6.12 14.69
CA VAL A 136 -25.80 6.62 14.16
C VAL A 136 -25.50 7.75 13.18
N TRP A 137 -25.96 7.62 11.95
CA TRP A 137 -25.89 8.74 11.01
C TRP A 137 -26.85 9.86 11.45
N VAL A 138 -26.33 11.07 11.62
CA VAL A 138 -27.07 12.28 12.02
C VAL A 138 -26.51 13.47 11.25
N GLU A 139 -27.40 14.32 10.71
CA GLU A 139 -27.04 15.56 10.02
C GLU A 139 -26.26 16.53 10.93
N ASP A 140 -25.24 17.17 10.37
CA ASP A 140 -24.41 18.16 11.06
C ASP A 140 -25.22 19.35 11.60
N GLU A 141 -26.24 19.81 10.88
CA GLU A 141 -27.11 20.90 11.33
C GLU A 141 -27.80 20.57 12.66
N ILE A 142 -28.09 19.29 12.91
CA ILE A 142 -28.76 18.84 14.13
C ILE A 142 -27.77 18.69 15.27
N ILE A 143 -26.66 17.97 15.04
CA ILE A 143 -25.73 17.63 16.12
C ILE A 143 -24.74 18.74 16.42
N ASN A 144 -24.28 19.48 15.39
CA ASN A 144 -23.26 20.51 15.48
C ASN A 144 -23.82 21.93 15.34
N GLY A 145 -25.06 22.10 14.86
CA GLY A 145 -25.71 23.41 14.72
C GLY A 145 -25.19 24.23 13.53
N THR A 146 -24.47 23.59 12.61
CA THR A 146 -23.89 24.20 11.41
C THR A 146 -24.06 23.25 10.24
N ALA A 147 -24.08 23.77 9.00
CA ALA A 147 -24.24 22.94 7.80
C ALA A 147 -23.11 21.92 7.59
N GLU A 148 -21.89 22.22 8.04
CA GLU A 148 -20.71 21.36 7.84
C GLU A 148 -19.74 21.52 9.03
N LYS A 149 -19.35 20.39 9.63
CA LYS A 149 -18.47 20.29 10.79
C LYS A 149 -17.80 18.91 10.89
N TRP A 150 -16.55 18.83 10.47
CA TRP A 150 -15.77 17.59 10.60
C TRP A 150 -15.30 17.38 12.05
N LEU A 151 -15.78 16.31 12.69
CA LEU A 151 -15.44 15.92 14.06
C LEU A 151 -14.26 14.94 14.16
N TYR A 152 -13.12 15.37 14.72
CA TYR A 152 -12.00 14.46 14.98
C TYR A 152 -12.42 13.14 15.64
N PRO A 153 -11.78 12.00 15.30
CA PRO A 153 -12.17 10.69 15.82
C PRO A 153 -12.32 10.62 17.34
N ASN A 154 -11.47 11.30 18.11
CA ASN A 154 -11.60 11.35 19.57
C ASN A 154 -12.90 12.02 20.01
N PHE A 155 -13.22 13.19 19.45
CA PHE A 155 -14.44 13.91 19.80
C PHE A 155 -15.67 13.13 19.34
N PHE A 156 -15.66 12.64 18.10
CA PHE A 156 -16.70 11.79 17.54
C PHE A 156 -16.99 10.57 18.45
N LEU A 157 -15.97 9.80 18.82
CA LEU A 157 -16.13 8.58 19.62
C LEU A 157 -16.48 8.84 21.09
N THR A 158 -15.96 9.91 21.71
CA THR A 158 -16.04 10.09 23.17
C THR A 158 -17.03 11.18 23.62
N GLN A 159 -17.25 12.21 22.81
CA GLN A 159 -18.05 13.37 23.21
C GLN A 159 -19.47 13.31 22.64
N THR A 160 -19.62 12.93 21.36
CA THR A 160 -20.94 12.89 20.70
C THR A 160 -22.00 12.12 21.47
N PRO A 161 -21.73 10.98 22.16
CA PRO A 161 -22.75 10.28 22.95
C PRO A 161 -23.38 11.12 24.07
N SER A 162 -22.70 12.17 24.52
CA SER A 162 -23.09 13.02 25.64
C SER A 162 -23.52 14.43 25.23
N LEU A 163 -23.44 14.79 23.95
CA LEU A 163 -23.85 16.11 23.48
C LEU A 163 -25.35 16.30 23.68
N ALA A 164 -25.75 17.43 24.25
CA ALA A 164 -27.16 17.77 24.44
C ALA A 164 -27.93 17.91 23.10
N THR A 165 -27.21 18.23 22.02
CA THR A 165 -27.71 18.32 20.64
C THR A 165 -27.80 16.95 19.96
N ASN A 166 -27.19 15.90 20.49
CA ASN A 166 -27.29 14.57 19.91
C ASN A 166 -28.71 14.02 20.11
N PRO A 167 -29.49 13.79 19.03
CA PRO A 167 -30.87 13.33 19.14
C PRO A 167 -30.99 11.87 19.61
N VAL A 168 -29.88 11.15 19.67
CA VAL A 168 -29.78 9.75 20.09
C VAL A 168 -28.79 9.59 21.26
N LEU A 169 -29.09 10.26 22.38
CA LEU A 169 -28.28 10.26 23.58
C LEU A 169 -27.74 8.87 23.96
N GLY A 170 -26.45 8.83 24.31
CA GLY A 170 -25.71 7.61 24.64
C GLY A 170 -25.16 6.85 23.42
N ARG A 171 -25.41 7.32 22.19
CA ARG A 171 -24.88 6.72 20.96
C ARG A 171 -23.87 7.64 20.30
N VAL A 172 -22.79 7.06 19.77
CA VAL A 172 -21.86 7.76 18.88
C VAL A 172 -22.60 8.15 17.61
N ALA A 173 -22.54 9.43 17.24
CA ALA A 173 -23.33 9.97 16.14
C ALA A 173 -22.61 11.11 15.41
N SER A 174 -22.71 11.11 14.08
CA SER A 174 -22.29 12.16 13.13
C SER A 174 -22.74 11.70 11.75
N ASP A 175 -22.50 12.50 10.74
CA ASP A 175 -22.64 12.20 9.31
C ASP A 175 -21.44 11.43 8.72
N CYS A 176 -21.19 11.58 7.42
CA CYS A 176 -20.52 10.57 6.60
C CYS A 176 -19.00 10.59 6.68
N GLU A 177 -18.40 11.77 6.61
CA GLU A 177 -16.98 12.05 6.67
C GLU A 177 -16.41 11.67 8.03
N SER A 178 -17.05 12.09 9.12
CA SER A 178 -16.67 11.77 10.50
C SER A 178 -16.65 10.27 10.78
N GLN A 179 -17.62 9.53 10.23
CA GLN A 179 -17.62 8.07 10.29
C GLN A 179 -16.53 7.45 9.40
N ALA A 180 -16.34 7.95 8.18
CA ALA A 180 -15.39 7.37 7.23
C ALA A 180 -13.93 7.49 7.71
N TYR A 181 -13.46 8.68 8.09
CA TYR A 181 -12.07 8.82 8.56
C TYR A 181 -11.85 8.21 9.95
N THR A 182 -12.87 8.11 10.80
CA THR A 182 -12.77 7.35 12.06
C THR A 182 -12.60 5.86 11.78
N LEU A 183 -13.36 5.30 10.83
CA LEU A 183 -13.20 3.90 10.42
C LEU A 183 -11.80 3.65 9.84
N VAL A 184 -11.30 4.51 8.95
CA VAL A 184 -9.92 4.39 8.43
C VAL A 184 -8.90 4.46 9.56
N SER A 185 -9.06 5.40 10.50
CA SER A 185 -8.18 5.51 11.67
C SER A 185 -8.15 4.22 12.48
N ALA A 186 -9.31 3.59 12.70
CA ALA A 186 -9.41 2.33 13.45
C ALA A 186 -8.80 1.15 12.69
N LEU A 187 -9.00 1.05 11.38
CA LEU A 187 -8.38 0.01 10.54
C LEU A 187 -6.86 0.14 10.53
N ARG A 188 -6.36 1.37 10.40
CA ARG A 188 -4.93 1.70 10.49
C ARG A 188 -4.37 1.38 11.88
N ALA A 189 -5.08 1.70 12.96
CA ALA A 189 -4.71 1.35 14.33
C ALA A 189 -4.66 -0.17 14.56
N ALA A 190 -5.48 -0.94 13.85
CA ALA A 190 -5.45 -2.41 13.83
C ALA A 190 -4.35 -3.00 12.93
N GLY A 191 -3.49 -2.17 12.34
CA GLY A 191 -2.34 -2.59 11.55
C GLY A 191 -2.60 -2.77 10.05
N MET A 192 -3.75 -2.33 9.53
CA MET A 192 -3.97 -2.30 8.08
C MET A 192 -2.95 -1.38 7.42
N PRO A 193 -2.19 -1.79 6.39
CA PRO A 193 -1.23 -0.93 5.71
C PRO A 193 -1.88 0.32 5.10
N ALA A 194 -1.17 1.47 5.09
CA ALA A 194 -1.68 2.74 4.56
C ALA A 194 -2.00 2.61 3.07
N ASP A 195 -1.19 1.86 2.34
CA ASP A 195 -1.37 1.58 0.92
C ASP A 195 -2.69 0.84 0.64
N ASN A 196 -3.24 0.14 1.64
CA ASN A 196 -4.40 -0.73 1.50
C ASN A 196 -5.69 -0.12 2.06
N VAL A 197 -5.68 1.15 2.50
CA VAL A 197 -6.89 1.79 3.03
C VAL A 197 -6.90 3.29 2.85
N ARG A 198 -8.07 3.81 2.50
CA ARG A 198 -8.27 5.24 2.27
C ARG A 198 -9.70 5.66 2.57
N VAL A 199 -9.83 6.92 2.98
CA VAL A 199 -11.07 7.67 2.90
C VAL A 199 -11.22 8.15 1.48
N VAL A 200 -12.43 8.12 0.95
CA VAL A 200 -12.77 8.70 -0.35
C VAL A 200 -13.92 9.67 -0.15
N THR A 201 -13.79 10.87 -0.70
CA THR A 201 -14.91 11.81 -0.87
C THR A 201 -15.31 11.86 -2.33
N GLY A 202 -16.58 12.14 -2.61
CA GLY A 202 -17.06 12.17 -3.98
C GLY A 202 -18.56 12.32 -4.08
N LYS A 203 -19.11 11.99 -5.25
CA LYS A 203 -20.56 11.84 -5.45
C LYS A 203 -20.95 10.38 -5.59
N VAL A 204 -22.13 10.07 -5.09
CA VAL A 204 -22.77 8.75 -5.18
C VAL A 204 -24.17 8.90 -5.74
N ASN A 205 -24.66 7.88 -6.45
CA ASN A 205 -26.04 7.80 -6.93
C ASN A 205 -26.80 6.72 -6.16
N PHE A 206 -27.38 7.10 -5.03
CA PHE A 206 -28.21 6.20 -4.25
C PHE A 206 -29.66 6.27 -4.74
N GLY A 207 -30.01 5.36 -5.66
CA GLY A 207 -31.40 5.08 -6.00
C GLY A 207 -32.03 6.11 -6.93
N GLY A 208 -31.22 6.91 -7.62
CA GLY A 208 -31.64 7.97 -8.53
C GLY A 208 -31.32 9.38 -8.01
N THR A 209 -30.96 9.52 -6.73
CA THR A 209 -30.51 10.78 -6.16
C THR A 209 -28.98 10.83 -6.13
N VAL A 210 -28.41 11.93 -6.63
CA VAL A 210 -26.96 12.17 -6.62
C VAL A 210 -26.62 13.21 -5.56
N GLY A 211 -25.72 12.87 -4.63
CA GLY A 211 -25.26 13.76 -3.57
C GLY A 211 -23.78 13.53 -3.23
N GLY A 212 -23.19 14.51 -2.53
CA GLY A 212 -21.84 14.38 -1.97
C GLY A 212 -21.82 13.39 -0.81
N HIS A 213 -20.74 12.61 -0.69
CA HIS A 213 -20.62 11.56 0.31
C HIS A 213 -19.16 11.19 0.58
N ALA A 214 -18.89 10.70 1.79
CA ALA A 214 -17.61 10.10 2.18
C ALA A 214 -17.78 8.63 2.54
N TRP A 215 -16.86 7.79 2.05
CA TRP A 215 -16.83 6.36 2.33
C TRP A 215 -15.40 5.87 2.49
N VAL A 216 -15.24 4.59 2.82
CA VAL A 216 -13.94 3.94 2.98
C VAL A 216 -13.70 2.98 1.85
N GLU A 217 -12.47 2.92 1.34
CA GLU A 217 -12.02 1.87 0.43
C GLU A 217 -10.89 1.06 1.06
N VAL A 218 -10.96 -0.26 0.89
CA VAL A 218 -9.96 -1.23 1.35
C VAL A 218 -9.48 -2.04 0.16
N TYR A 219 -8.17 -2.28 0.10
CA TYR A 219 -7.57 -3.10 -0.93
C TYR A 219 -7.48 -4.57 -0.49
N ASP A 220 -7.97 -5.47 -1.33
CA ASP A 220 -7.81 -6.91 -1.23
C ASP A 220 -7.13 -7.43 -2.50
N GLU A 221 -6.08 -8.24 -2.37
CA GLU A 221 -5.30 -8.70 -3.53
C GLU A 221 -6.13 -9.50 -4.54
N LYS A 222 -7.21 -10.15 -4.10
CA LYS A 222 -8.08 -10.97 -4.95
C LYS A 222 -9.25 -10.18 -5.49
N ALA A 223 -9.80 -9.26 -4.70
CA ALA A 223 -10.99 -8.49 -5.06
C ALA A 223 -10.68 -7.09 -5.62
N GLY A 224 -9.44 -6.62 -5.52
CA GLY A 224 -9.08 -5.22 -5.76
C GLY A 224 -9.60 -4.29 -4.66
N TRP A 225 -9.76 -3.01 -4.98
CA TRP A 225 -10.41 -2.06 -4.08
C TRP A 225 -11.91 -2.37 -3.95
N PHE A 226 -12.40 -2.39 -2.72
CA PHE A 226 -13.82 -2.49 -2.42
C PHE A 226 -14.20 -1.53 -1.29
N GLN A 227 -15.47 -1.16 -1.26
CA GLN A 227 -15.97 -0.11 -0.38
C GLN A 227 -16.46 -0.68 0.95
N LEU A 228 -16.29 0.10 2.01
CA LEU A 228 -16.94 -0.07 3.30
C LEU A 228 -17.81 1.16 3.56
N GLU A 229 -19.10 0.93 3.78
CA GLU A 229 -20.09 1.98 4.00
C GLU A 229 -20.45 2.04 5.49
N ALA A 230 -19.79 2.92 6.25
CA ALA A 230 -20.01 3.07 7.69
C ALA A 230 -21.40 3.65 8.01
N THR A 231 -21.95 4.47 7.11
CA THR A 231 -23.24 5.15 7.32
C THR A 231 -24.46 4.28 6.99
N SER A 232 -24.25 3.04 6.53
CA SER A 232 -25.34 2.12 6.18
C SER A 232 -26.12 1.59 7.39
N GLY A 233 -25.59 1.76 8.59
CA GLY A 233 -26.21 1.36 9.86
C GLY A 233 -27.40 2.25 10.27
N ASP A 234 -27.68 2.24 11.58
CA ASP A 234 -28.74 3.04 12.18
C ASP A 234 -28.61 4.53 11.81
N TYR A 235 -29.73 5.24 11.66
CA TYR A 235 -29.72 6.68 11.38
C TYR A 235 -30.87 7.41 12.07
N TYR A 236 -30.67 8.69 12.35
CA TYR A 236 -31.73 9.57 12.83
C TYR A 236 -32.43 10.21 11.63
N ASP A 237 -33.73 9.96 11.50
CA ASP A 237 -34.56 10.60 10.48
C ASP A 237 -35.05 11.95 11.03
N SER A 238 -34.50 13.04 10.49
CA SER A 238 -34.83 14.41 10.87
C SER A 238 -36.29 14.79 10.63
N GLN A 239 -36.93 14.21 9.60
CA GLN A 239 -38.32 14.48 9.26
C GLN A 239 -39.27 13.80 10.23
N SER A 240 -39.05 12.51 10.49
CA SER A 240 -39.90 11.75 11.43
C SER A 240 -39.48 11.90 12.90
N LYS A 241 -38.32 12.51 13.16
CA LYS A 241 -37.69 12.70 14.48
C LYS A 241 -37.50 11.39 15.24
N LYS A 242 -37.08 10.35 14.54
CA LYS A 242 -36.94 9.00 15.09
C LYS A 242 -35.63 8.35 14.67
N LEU A 243 -35.08 7.56 15.58
CA LEU A 243 -34.05 6.58 15.24
C LEU A 243 -34.68 5.49 14.37
N VAL A 244 -34.12 5.28 13.18
CA VAL A 244 -34.45 4.21 12.27
C VAL A 244 -33.33 3.18 12.33
N SER A 245 -33.69 1.93 12.61
CA SER A 245 -32.71 0.86 12.68
C SER A 245 -32.42 0.26 11.31
N SER A 246 -31.14 -0.01 11.06
CA SER A 246 -30.65 -0.69 9.86
C SER A 246 -29.52 -1.63 10.26
N ALA A 247 -29.52 -2.84 9.70
CA ALA A 247 -28.46 -3.82 9.94
C ALA A 247 -27.11 -3.40 9.34
N GLY A 248 -27.10 -2.42 8.44
CA GLY A 248 -25.93 -2.06 7.67
C GLY A 248 -25.63 -3.01 6.53
N ILE A 249 -24.53 -2.75 5.85
CA ILE A 249 -23.99 -3.58 4.76
C ILE A 249 -22.90 -4.49 5.33
N ASP A 250 -22.83 -5.73 4.87
CA ASP A 250 -21.77 -6.66 5.29
C ASP A 250 -20.39 -6.22 4.77
N TYR A 251 -19.33 -6.56 5.51
CA TYR A 251 -17.95 -6.16 5.20
C TYR A 251 -17.52 -6.51 3.76
N ASP A 252 -17.81 -7.72 3.31
CA ASP A 252 -17.39 -8.20 1.99
C ASP A 252 -18.40 -7.91 0.87
N TYR A 253 -19.46 -7.14 1.15
CA TYR A 253 -20.55 -6.95 0.21
C TYR A 253 -20.07 -6.34 -1.12
N PHE A 254 -19.31 -5.25 -1.06
CA PHE A 254 -18.80 -4.57 -2.27
C PHE A 254 -17.62 -5.29 -2.94
N LYS A 255 -17.20 -6.47 -2.46
CA LYS A 255 -16.34 -7.35 -3.26
C LYS A 255 -17.07 -7.91 -4.47
N ASN A 256 -18.40 -8.09 -4.35
CA ASN A 256 -19.25 -8.72 -5.36
C ASN A 256 -20.20 -7.74 -6.06
N TYR A 257 -20.36 -6.52 -5.52
CA TYR A 257 -21.26 -5.50 -6.05
C TYR A 257 -20.49 -4.22 -6.36
N GLN A 258 -20.87 -3.54 -7.43
CA GLN A 258 -20.37 -2.21 -7.75
C GLN A 258 -20.94 -1.21 -6.76
N TYR A 259 -20.06 -0.42 -6.16
CA TYR A 259 -20.48 0.71 -5.35
C TYR A 259 -21.01 1.82 -6.27
N PRO A 260 -22.12 2.50 -5.93
CA PRO A 260 -22.75 3.47 -6.82
C PRO A 260 -22.03 4.83 -6.81
N SER A 261 -20.69 4.83 -6.84
CA SER A 261 -19.89 6.04 -7.01
C SER A 261 -20.11 6.59 -8.42
N VAL A 262 -20.33 7.91 -8.49
CA VAL A 262 -20.43 8.67 -9.75
C VAL A 262 -19.07 9.31 -10.04
N VAL A 263 -18.47 9.93 -9.03
CA VAL A 263 -17.13 10.55 -9.11
C VAL A 263 -16.45 10.50 -7.76
N LYS A 264 -15.13 10.36 -7.78
CA LYS A 264 -14.25 10.51 -6.62
C LYS A 264 -13.53 11.86 -6.71
N TRP A 265 -13.49 12.60 -5.61
CA TRP A 265 -12.82 13.91 -5.55
C TRP A 265 -11.46 13.81 -4.87
N THR A 266 -11.44 13.33 -3.62
CA THR A 266 -10.21 13.18 -2.85
C THR A 266 -10.09 11.78 -2.27
N MET A 267 -8.86 11.33 -2.11
CA MET A 267 -8.50 10.08 -1.48
C MET A 267 -7.43 10.37 -0.44
N PHE A 268 -7.58 9.89 0.79
CA PHE A 268 -6.60 10.22 1.83
C PHE A 268 -6.58 9.24 3.01
N ASN A 269 -5.47 9.23 3.73
CA ASN A 269 -5.32 8.61 5.05
C ASN A 269 -4.25 9.38 5.86
N ASP A 270 -3.74 8.80 6.95
CA ASP A 270 -2.72 9.40 7.81
C ASP A 270 -1.37 9.64 7.11
N GLN A 271 -1.09 9.00 5.97
CA GLN A 271 0.19 9.08 5.25
C GLN A 271 0.06 9.70 3.85
N TYR A 272 -1.03 9.40 3.16
CA TYR A 272 -1.23 9.78 1.76
C TYR A 272 -2.41 10.71 1.58
N PHE A 273 -2.33 11.55 0.56
CA PHE A 273 -3.42 12.41 0.12
C PHE A 273 -3.31 12.58 -1.40
N PHE A 274 -4.42 12.39 -2.10
CA PHE A 274 -4.50 12.67 -3.52
C PHE A 274 -5.83 13.32 -3.88
N ASP A 275 -5.73 14.42 -4.61
CA ASP A 275 -6.83 15.17 -5.18
C ASP A 275 -6.98 14.78 -6.65
N LEU A 276 -8.00 13.97 -6.94
CA LEU A 276 -8.26 13.45 -8.27
C LEU A 276 -8.73 14.55 -9.23
N THR A 277 -9.37 15.59 -8.70
CA THR A 277 -9.90 16.68 -9.53
C THR A 277 -8.81 17.58 -10.09
N ARG A 278 -7.69 17.68 -9.37
CA ARG A 278 -6.53 18.49 -9.74
C ARG A 278 -5.34 17.66 -10.20
N GLY A 279 -5.37 16.34 -9.99
CA GLY A 279 -4.22 15.46 -10.26
C GLY A 279 -3.02 15.78 -9.35
N GLN A 280 -3.28 16.18 -8.11
CA GLN A 280 -2.26 16.68 -7.17
C GLN A 280 -2.22 15.85 -5.89
N GLY A 281 -1.03 15.69 -5.31
CA GLY A 281 -0.84 15.01 -4.03
C GLY A 281 0.27 13.97 -4.06
N VAL A 282 0.27 13.08 -3.07
CA VAL A 282 1.17 11.93 -2.94
C VAL A 282 0.34 10.72 -2.48
N ALA A 283 0.32 9.67 -3.30
CA ALA A 283 -0.31 8.39 -3.01
C ALA A 283 0.48 7.26 -3.70
N PRO A 284 0.44 6.03 -3.16
CA PRO A 284 1.10 4.88 -3.77
C PRO A 284 0.39 4.47 -5.07
N GLU A 285 1.11 3.84 -5.99
CA GLU A 285 0.58 3.45 -7.31
C GLU A 285 -0.66 2.55 -7.20
N VAL A 286 -0.73 1.70 -6.17
CA VAL A 286 -1.87 0.80 -5.94
C VAL A 286 -3.19 1.55 -5.73
N TRP A 287 -3.17 2.85 -5.40
CA TRP A 287 -4.38 3.66 -5.28
C TRP A 287 -5.04 3.98 -6.63
N PHE A 288 -4.34 3.82 -7.75
CA PHE A 288 -4.86 4.20 -9.05
C PHE A 288 -5.28 2.96 -9.84
N ASP A 289 -6.57 2.62 -9.77
CA ASP A 289 -7.19 1.59 -10.62
C ASP A 289 -8.00 2.22 -11.78
N GLU A 290 -8.46 1.38 -12.72
CA GLU A 290 -9.24 1.84 -13.88
C GLU A 290 -10.52 2.59 -13.46
N GLU A 291 -11.17 2.21 -12.35
CA GLU A 291 -12.36 2.91 -11.83
C GLU A 291 -12.02 4.30 -11.28
N THR A 292 -10.85 4.45 -10.66
CA THR A 292 -10.32 5.71 -10.16
C THR A 292 -9.93 6.67 -11.30
N ILE A 293 -9.66 6.14 -12.50
CA ILE A 293 -9.20 6.89 -13.68
C ILE A 293 -10.36 7.20 -14.66
N LYS A 294 -11.59 6.71 -14.43
CA LYS A 294 -12.74 7.05 -15.28
C LYS A 294 -13.04 8.55 -15.20
N LYS A 295 -12.54 9.30 -16.19
CA LYS A 295 -12.72 10.74 -16.49
C LYS A 295 -14.18 11.16 -16.74
N GLN A 296 -15.16 10.47 -16.16
CA GLN A 296 -16.56 10.64 -16.56
C GLN A 296 -17.23 11.89 -15.99
N ASP A 297 -16.62 12.53 -14.99
CA ASP A 297 -16.99 13.88 -14.58
C ASP A 297 -15.85 14.85 -14.89
N ASP A 298 -16.06 15.69 -15.90
CA ASP A 298 -15.11 16.68 -16.41
C ASP A 298 -14.70 17.68 -15.30
N PRO A 299 -13.43 17.65 -14.83
CA PRO A 299 -12.94 18.62 -13.87
C PRO A 299 -13.02 20.07 -14.38
N ALA A 300 -13.16 20.28 -15.70
CA ALA A 300 -13.30 21.61 -16.28
C ALA A 300 -14.60 22.34 -15.90
N LYS A 301 -15.57 21.67 -15.25
CA LYS A 301 -16.76 22.32 -14.69
C LYS A 301 -16.61 22.72 -13.22
N ILE A 302 -15.53 22.31 -12.55
CA ILE A 302 -15.22 22.72 -11.19
C ILE A 302 -14.49 24.07 -11.28
N THR A 303 -15.19 25.16 -10.95
CA THR A 303 -14.65 26.53 -11.05
C THR A 303 -13.85 26.97 -9.82
N TYR A 304 -13.73 26.13 -8.80
CA TYR A 304 -12.97 26.49 -7.59
C TYR A 304 -11.47 26.33 -7.82
N GLN A 305 -10.82 27.48 -7.94
CA GLN A 305 -9.38 27.57 -7.87
C GLN A 305 -8.98 27.60 -6.40
N LEU A 306 -8.25 26.57 -5.97
CA LEU A 306 -7.62 26.57 -4.66
C LEU A 306 -6.77 27.85 -4.55
N PRO A 307 -6.91 28.64 -3.46
CA PRO A 307 -6.11 29.84 -3.28
C PRO A 307 -4.62 29.56 -3.49
N ASP A 308 -3.91 30.44 -4.22
CA ASP A 308 -2.50 30.23 -4.58
C ASP A 308 -1.61 29.94 -3.35
N ALA A 309 -1.94 30.56 -2.22
CA ALA A 309 -1.27 30.30 -0.95
C ALA A 309 -1.41 28.85 -0.48
N LEU A 310 -2.60 28.26 -0.59
CA LEU A 310 -2.86 26.86 -0.23
C LEU A 310 -2.25 25.90 -1.24
N LYS A 311 -2.31 26.23 -2.54
CA LYS A 311 -1.64 25.45 -3.58
C LYS A 311 -0.13 25.39 -3.33
N LYS A 312 0.50 26.54 -3.10
CA LYS A 312 1.93 26.65 -2.78
C LYS A 312 2.27 25.88 -1.51
N MET A 313 1.46 26.01 -0.46
CA MET A 313 1.64 25.28 0.79
C MET A 313 1.59 23.75 0.60
N ARG A 314 0.63 23.25 -0.19
CA ARG A 314 0.53 21.81 -0.53
C ARG A 314 1.75 21.35 -1.32
N GLU A 315 2.20 22.11 -2.31
CA GLU A 315 3.40 21.79 -3.10
C GLU A 315 4.66 21.76 -2.22
N GLU A 316 4.83 22.73 -1.34
CA GLU A 316 5.94 22.80 -0.37
C GLU A 316 5.93 21.62 0.59
N ARG A 317 4.76 21.27 1.16
CA ARG A 317 4.60 20.10 2.04
C ARG A 317 4.84 18.79 1.31
N ALA A 318 4.30 18.62 0.10
CA ALA A 318 4.52 17.44 -0.72
C ALA A 318 6.00 17.25 -1.05
N ASN A 319 6.69 18.34 -1.41
CA ASN A 319 8.13 18.31 -1.66
C ASN A 319 8.92 18.01 -0.38
N SER A 320 8.55 18.62 0.76
CA SER A 320 9.18 18.32 2.05
C SER A 320 9.00 16.86 2.44
N LEU A 321 7.82 16.28 2.25
CA LEU A 321 7.56 14.87 2.54
C LEU A 321 8.33 13.96 1.59
N ARG A 322 8.40 14.27 0.28
CA ARG A 322 9.26 13.54 -0.66
C ARG A 322 10.71 13.55 -0.20
N GLU A 323 11.21 14.72 0.18
CA GLU A 323 12.56 14.88 0.73
C GLU A 323 12.74 14.13 2.06
N GLU A 324 11.76 14.12 2.96
CA GLU A 324 11.81 13.39 4.23
C GLU A 324 11.81 11.88 3.99
N LEU A 325 10.96 11.38 3.09
CA LEU A 325 10.96 9.98 2.66
C LEU A 325 12.30 9.59 2.02
N LEU A 326 12.97 10.51 1.32
CA LEU A 326 14.31 10.32 0.79
C LEU A 326 15.41 10.41 1.87
N LYS A 327 15.18 11.14 2.97
CA LYS A 327 16.12 11.36 4.08
C LYS A 327 15.94 10.42 5.28
N MET A 328 14.83 9.68 5.34
CA MET A 328 14.50 8.79 6.46
C MET A 328 15.65 7.80 6.70
N ASP A 329 16.30 7.93 7.86
CA ASP A 329 17.62 7.38 8.15
C ASP A 329 17.63 5.84 8.10
N LYS A 330 18.74 5.32 7.58
CA LYS A 330 19.13 3.92 7.36
C LYS A 330 18.77 3.01 8.54
N LYS A 331 18.76 3.54 9.77
CA LYS A 331 18.56 2.82 11.04
C LYS A 331 17.10 2.41 11.31
N GLU A 332 16.13 3.29 11.12
CA GLU A 332 14.71 3.02 11.42
C GLU A 332 14.10 2.02 10.41
N PHE A 333 14.58 2.08 9.17
CA PHE A 333 14.22 1.11 8.13
C PHE A 333 14.91 -0.25 8.33
N GLN A 334 16.11 -0.29 8.94
CA GLN A 334 16.82 -1.54 9.24
C GLN A 334 16.18 -2.33 10.39
N GLU A 335 15.59 -1.67 11.39
CA GLU A 335 14.88 -2.33 12.49
C GLU A 335 13.64 -3.11 12.02
N LYS A 336 12.87 -2.56 11.06
CA LYS A 336 11.73 -3.25 10.43
C LYS A 336 12.15 -4.42 9.55
N ILE A 337 13.28 -4.32 8.87
CA ILE A 337 13.82 -5.36 7.99
C ILE A 337 14.43 -6.53 8.79
N ASN A 338 15.07 -6.26 9.92
CA ASN A 338 15.62 -7.29 10.80
C ASN A 338 14.53 -8.17 11.43
N LEU A 339 13.31 -7.63 11.58
CA LEU A 339 12.14 -8.39 12.01
C LEU A 339 11.68 -9.45 10.98
N LEU A 340 12.04 -9.25 9.70
CA LEU A 340 11.58 -10.05 8.56
C LEU A 340 12.62 -11.08 8.06
N LYS A 341 13.90 -10.92 8.40
CA LYS A 341 15.02 -11.72 7.85
C LYS A 341 15.26 -13.10 8.49
N ASN A 342 14.40 -13.57 9.39
CA ASN A 342 14.58 -14.85 10.10
C ASN A 342 14.13 -16.12 9.32
N LYS A 343 14.37 -16.23 7.99
CA LYS A 343 14.18 -17.50 7.22
C LYS A 343 15.18 -17.72 6.07
N LYS A 344 16.16 -18.58 6.38
CA LYS A 344 17.11 -19.48 5.65
C LYS A 344 17.19 -19.65 4.09
N THR A 345 18.46 -19.61 3.60
CA THR A 345 19.32 -20.50 2.72
C THR A 345 18.79 -21.19 1.43
N VAL A 346 19.55 -21.59 0.38
CA VAL A 346 20.90 -21.45 -0.30
C VAL A 346 20.86 -22.46 -1.49
N THR A 347 21.51 -22.23 -2.65
CA THR A 347 22.34 -23.23 -3.43
C THR A 347 23.00 -22.69 -4.73
N ASP A 348 24.14 -23.31 -5.08
CA ASP A 348 25.19 -23.11 -6.13
C ASP A 348 24.76 -23.35 -7.61
N GLY A 349 25.48 -23.04 -8.72
CA GLY A 349 26.82 -22.47 -9.01
C GLY A 349 27.21 -22.62 -10.52
N VAL A 350 28.43 -22.17 -10.91
CA VAL A 350 29.36 -22.56 -12.04
C VAL A 350 29.94 -21.36 -12.83
N ALA A 351 31.25 -21.41 -13.14
CA ALA A 351 32.16 -20.28 -13.45
C ALA A 351 32.77 -20.28 -14.88
N ILE A 352 33.29 -19.11 -15.31
CA ILE A 352 34.20 -18.87 -16.46
C ILE A 352 35.26 -17.83 -16.04
N THR A 353 36.54 -18.04 -16.38
CA THR A 353 37.71 -17.25 -15.92
C THR A 353 38.14 -16.15 -16.90
N GLY A 354 38.70 -15.02 -16.42
CA GLY A 354 39.56 -14.20 -17.30
C GLY A 354 40.17 -12.87 -16.81
N GLU A 355 39.61 -12.18 -15.81
CA GLU A 355 40.11 -10.86 -15.35
C GLU A 355 39.78 -10.64 -13.86
N ASN A 356 40.77 -10.27 -13.05
CA ASN A 356 40.63 -10.13 -11.59
C ASN A 356 39.90 -8.85 -11.18
N PHE A 357 38.57 -8.85 -11.28
CA PHE A 357 37.73 -7.80 -10.70
C PHE A 357 37.45 -8.07 -9.21
N ASN A 358 37.60 -7.05 -8.37
CA ASN A 358 37.22 -7.13 -6.96
C ASN A 358 35.72 -6.78 -6.76
N SER A 359 35.16 -7.08 -5.58
CA SER A 359 33.74 -6.82 -5.27
C SER A 359 33.35 -5.36 -5.43
N GLU A 360 34.26 -4.44 -5.06
CA GLU A 360 34.05 -3.00 -5.14
C GLU A 360 33.84 -2.54 -6.60
N GLN A 361 34.67 -3.02 -7.53
CA GLN A 361 34.55 -2.69 -8.94
C GLN A 361 33.23 -3.17 -9.54
N ILE A 362 32.81 -4.40 -9.22
CA ILE A 362 31.56 -4.97 -9.71
C ILE A 362 30.35 -4.22 -9.12
N THR A 363 30.40 -3.91 -7.82
CA THR A 363 29.29 -3.22 -7.16
C THR A 363 29.17 -1.76 -7.59
N ASN A 364 30.29 -1.08 -7.85
CA ASN A 364 30.28 0.27 -8.44
C ASN A 364 29.70 0.27 -9.86
N GLN A 365 29.96 -0.78 -10.65
CA GLN A 365 29.35 -0.95 -11.97
C GLN A 365 27.83 -1.17 -11.85
N ILE A 366 27.37 -1.95 -10.86
CA ILE A 366 25.94 -2.14 -10.56
C ILE A 366 25.28 -0.83 -10.11
N LEU A 367 25.91 -0.07 -9.22
CA LEU A 367 25.39 1.25 -8.80
C LEU A 367 25.30 2.21 -9.98
N SER A 368 26.24 2.17 -10.92
CA SER A 368 26.17 2.97 -12.13
C SER A 368 24.98 2.58 -13.01
N VAL A 369 24.66 1.29 -13.12
CA VAL A 369 23.47 0.80 -13.85
C VAL A 369 22.20 1.26 -13.15
N ILE A 370 22.12 1.14 -11.83
CA ILE A 370 20.98 1.59 -11.02
C ILE A 370 20.75 3.09 -11.20
N ASN A 371 21.80 3.91 -11.17
CA ASN A 371 21.67 5.35 -11.39
C ASN A 371 21.19 5.69 -12.81
N GLN A 372 21.62 4.94 -13.83
CA GLN A 372 21.12 5.11 -15.20
C GLN A 372 19.64 4.72 -15.33
N LEU A 373 19.22 3.66 -14.64
CA LEU A 373 17.82 3.25 -14.52
C LEU A 373 16.99 4.32 -13.79
N GLU A 374 17.52 4.99 -12.77
CA GLU A 374 16.84 6.09 -12.07
C GLU A 374 16.57 7.26 -13.02
N GLN A 375 17.56 7.62 -13.85
CA GLN A 375 17.41 8.69 -14.84
C GLN A 375 16.36 8.37 -15.91
N ALA A 376 16.18 7.10 -16.27
CA ALA A 376 15.14 6.67 -17.21
C ALA A 376 13.70 6.88 -16.68
N ILE A 377 13.53 6.95 -15.37
CA ILE A 377 12.21 7.02 -14.70
C ILE A 377 11.76 8.47 -14.42
N ILE A 378 12.68 9.44 -14.50
CA ILE A 378 12.38 10.84 -14.19
C ILE A 378 11.25 11.38 -15.09
N GLN A 379 10.21 11.94 -14.45
CA GLN A 379 9.14 12.65 -15.13
C GLN A 379 9.72 13.88 -15.85
N GLY A 380 9.58 13.93 -17.17
CA GLY A 380 10.13 14.99 -18.02
C GLY A 380 11.19 14.54 -19.04
N ALA A 381 11.72 13.32 -18.92
CA ALA A 381 12.61 12.76 -19.94
C ALA A 381 11.85 12.42 -21.23
N THR A 382 12.39 12.81 -22.39
CA THR A 382 11.84 12.45 -23.70
C THR A 382 11.95 10.93 -23.94
N ALA A 383 11.13 10.39 -24.86
CA ALA A 383 11.21 8.98 -25.23
C ALA A 383 12.63 8.57 -25.70
N GLU A 384 13.33 9.47 -26.38
CA GLU A 384 14.70 9.28 -26.85
C GLU A 384 15.70 9.23 -25.68
N GLN A 385 15.55 10.10 -24.67
CA GLN A 385 16.37 10.07 -23.46
C GLN A 385 16.12 8.78 -22.66
N LYS A 386 14.87 8.34 -22.53
CA LYS A 386 14.54 7.07 -21.86
C LYS A 386 15.17 5.87 -22.56
N ALA A 387 15.08 5.81 -23.88
CA ALA A 387 15.72 4.76 -24.68
C ALA A 387 17.25 4.78 -24.54
N ALA A 388 17.88 5.96 -24.49
CA ALA A 388 19.32 6.09 -24.28
C ALA A 388 19.75 5.60 -22.89
N PHE A 389 18.98 5.92 -21.84
CA PHE A 389 19.26 5.45 -20.48
C PHE A 389 19.06 3.94 -20.32
N GLN A 390 18.01 3.37 -20.92
CA GLN A 390 17.78 1.93 -20.94
C GLN A 390 18.91 1.18 -21.66
N LYS A 391 19.38 1.72 -22.80
CA LYS A 391 20.51 1.15 -23.53
C LYS A 391 21.81 1.20 -22.69
N ALA A 392 22.09 2.33 -22.05
CA ALA A 392 23.27 2.46 -21.20
C ALA A 392 23.23 1.49 -20.00
N ALA A 393 22.06 1.33 -19.38
CA ALA A 393 21.85 0.38 -18.29
C ALA A 393 22.06 -1.08 -18.74
N ALA A 394 21.55 -1.45 -19.93
CA ALA A 394 21.79 -2.77 -20.52
C ALA A 394 23.28 -3.05 -20.74
N GLU A 395 24.01 -2.08 -21.30
CA GLU A 395 25.46 -2.19 -21.53
C GLU A 395 26.25 -2.30 -20.22
N GLY A 396 25.86 -1.52 -19.20
CA GLY A 396 26.47 -1.58 -17.87
C GLY A 396 26.20 -2.90 -17.15
N LEU A 397 25.00 -3.49 -17.33
CA LEU A 397 24.63 -4.77 -16.75
C LEU A 397 25.40 -5.93 -17.39
N ALA A 398 25.50 -5.95 -18.71
CA ALA A 398 26.31 -6.91 -19.45
C ALA A 398 27.78 -6.87 -19.00
N LYS A 399 28.32 -5.66 -18.76
CA LYS A 399 29.67 -5.47 -18.24
C LYS A 399 29.81 -5.97 -16.80
N ALA A 400 28.85 -5.70 -15.92
CA ALA A 400 28.89 -6.20 -14.54
C ALA A 400 28.82 -7.74 -14.47
N ASN A 401 27.99 -8.37 -15.31
CA ASN A 401 27.93 -9.83 -15.47
C ASN A 401 29.29 -10.40 -15.95
N GLN A 402 29.94 -9.76 -16.93
CA GLN A 402 31.27 -10.15 -17.38
C GLN A 402 32.32 -10.02 -16.27
N MET A 403 32.28 -8.93 -15.49
CA MET A 403 33.20 -8.69 -14.37
C MET A 403 33.00 -9.72 -13.25
N LEU A 404 31.75 -10.05 -12.93
CA LEU A 404 31.40 -11.04 -11.92
C LEU A 404 31.86 -12.45 -12.32
N ALA A 405 31.64 -12.85 -13.57
CA ALA A 405 32.10 -14.11 -14.10
C ALA A 405 33.63 -14.21 -13.98
N ALA A 406 34.33 -13.19 -14.45
CA ALA A 406 35.79 -13.11 -14.49
C ALA A 406 36.47 -13.05 -13.11
N SER A 407 35.77 -12.58 -12.07
CA SER A 407 36.35 -12.41 -10.73
C SER A 407 36.82 -13.72 -10.10
N THR A 408 38.04 -13.75 -9.58
CA THR A 408 38.59 -14.89 -8.82
C THR A 408 38.68 -14.64 -7.32
N GLN A 409 38.39 -13.41 -6.88
CA GLN A 409 38.58 -12.96 -5.48
C GLN A 409 37.32 -13.09 -4.62
N LEU A 410 36.17 -13.33 -5.24
CA LEU A 410 34.89 -13.45 -4.56
C LEU A 410 34.61 -14.90 -4.17
N SER A 411 34.10 -15.08 -2.96
CA SER A 411 33.52 -16.35 -2.53
C SER A 411 32.28 -16.69 -3.36
N ALA A 412 31.90 -17.98 -3.37
CA ALA A 412 30.68 -18.42 -4.05
C ALA A 412 29.42 -17.72 -3.50
N GLU A 413 29.38 -17.43 -2.20
CA GLU A 413 28.27 -16.71 -1.57
C GLU A 413 28.18 -15.26 -2.04
N GLU A 414 29.31 -14.54 -2.11
CA GLU A 414 29.35 -13.18 -2.62
C GLU A 414 28.96 -13.13 -4.09
N LYS A 415 29.45 -14.09 -4.90
CA LYS A 415 29.06 -14.18 -6.30
C LYS A 415 27.56 -14.41 -6.48
N ALA A 416 26.96 -15.29 -5.67
CA ALA A 416 25.53 -15.55 -5.73
C ALA A 416 24.70 -14.31 -5.34
N LYS A 417 25.14 -13.54 -4.34
CA LYS A 417 24.47 -12.30 -3.94
C LYS A 417 24.55 -11.25 -5.06
N ILE A 418 25.73 -11.05 -5.64
CA ILE A 418 25.91 -10.11 -6.75
C ILE A 418 25.12 -10.56 -7.98
N GLN A 419 25.10 -11.86 -8.30
CA GLN A 419 24.30 -12.39 -9.41
C GLN A 419 22.80 -12.15 -9.18
N ALA A 420 22.29 -12.37 -7.97
CA ALA A 420 20.88 -12.09 -7.66
C ALA A 420 20.54 -10.61 -7.86
N MET A 421 21.44 -9.70 -7.51
CA MET A 421 21.27 -8.27 -7.77
C MET A 421 21.30 -7.94 -9.27
N LEU A 422 22.14 -8.63 -10.05
CA LEU A 422 22.20 -8.45 -11.51
C LEU A 422 20.92 -8.99 -12.18
N ASP A 423 20.44 -10.16 -11.77
CA ASP A 423 19.22 -10.76 -12.28
C ASP A 423 17.99 -9.90 -11.96
N GLU A 424 17.94 -9.31 -10.76
CA GLU A 424 16.90 -8.35 -10.38
C GLU A 424 17.00 -7.07 -11.21
N ALA A 425 18.21 -6.52 -11.43
CA ALA A 425 18.41 -5.36 -12.30
C ALA A 425 17.98 -5.61 -13.75
N GLU A 426 18.26 -6.80 -14.30
CA GLU A 426 17.83 -7.24 -15.63
C GLU A 426 16.31 -7.33 -15.72
N THR A 427 15.71 -7.98 -14.72
CA THR A 427 14.24 -8.11 -14.61
C THR A 427 13.56 -6.75 -14.57
N LEU A 428 14.16 -5.77 -13.88
CA LEU A 428 13.63 -4.40 -13.83
C LEU A 428 13.77 -3.66 -15.16
N LEU A 429 14.88 -3.85 -15.86
CA LEU A 429 15.11 -3.28 -17.18
C LEU A 429 14.11 -3.83 -18.22
N GLU A 430 13.80 -5.13 -18.18
CA GLU A 430 12.90 -5.79 -19.14
C GLU A 430 11.42 -5.52 -18.89
N ASN A 431 10.98 -5.46 -17.62
CA ASN A 431 9.56 -5.39 -17.27
C ASN A 431 9.03 -3.97 -17.06
N GLY A 432 9.88 -2.95 -17.19
CA GLY A 432 9.55 -1.57 -16.83
C GLY A 432 9.69 -1.35 -15.32
N ILE A 433 10.24 -0.19 -14.95
CA ILE A 433 10.77 0.03 -13.60
C ILE A 433 9.79 0.87 -12.79
N SER A 434 9.33 0.35 -11.64
CA SER A 434 8.73 1.20 -10.62
C SER A 434 9.83 1.76 -9.70
N GLN A 435 9.67 3.02 -9.24
CA GLN A 435 10.65 3.67 -8.36
C GLN A 435 10.94 2.85 -7.10
N VAL A 436 9.93 2.12 -6.60
CA VAL A 436 10.03 1.30 -5.40
C VAL A 436 10.97 0.11 -5.59
N GLN A 437 10.91 -0.56 -6.74
CA GLN A 437 11.77 -1.72 -7.01
C GLN A 437 13.24 -1.32 -7.21
N LEU A 438 13.47 -0.16 -7.83
CA LEU A 438 14.81 0.38 -7.99
C LEU A 438 15.44 0.81 -6.65
N LEU A 439 14.61 1.34 -5.73
CA LEU A 439 15.01 1.65 -4.36
C LEU A 439 15.40 0.40 -3.55
N VAL A 440 14.69 -0.71 -3.73
CA VAL A 440 15.02 -2.00 -3.09
C VAL A 440 16.38 -2.50 -3.59
N LEU A 441 16.56 -2.57 -4.91
CA LEU A 441 17.81 -3.02 -5.52
C LEU A 441 19.01 -2.13 -5.12
N LYS A 442 18.82 -0.80 -5.09
CA LYS A 442 19.84 0.16 -4.62
C LYS A 442 20.21 -0.07 -3.16
N LYS A 443 19.21 -0.37 -2.31
CA LYS A 443 19.43 -0.67 -0.90
C LYS A 443 20.20 -1.97 -0.69
N GLU A 444 19.90 -3.01 -1.47
CA GLU A 444 20.62 -4.29 -1.39
C GLU A 444 22.08 -4.14 -1.82
N ALA A 445 22.34 -3.39 -2.90
CA ALA A 445 23.68 -3.06 -3.35
C ALA A 445 24.50 -2.30 -2.29
N LEU A 446 23.91 -1.28 -1.66
CA LEU A 446 24.57 -0.51 -0.62
C LEU A 446 24.77 -1.32 0.67
N ALA A 447 23.84 -2.20 1.03
CA ALA A 447 23.99 -3.08 2.18
C ALA A 447 25.10 -4.13 1.97
N PHE A 448 25.26 -4.61 0.74
CA PHE A 448 26.36 -5.50 0.37
C PHE A 448 27.72 -4.78 0.45
N LEU A 449 27.82 -3.53 -0.02
CA LEU A 449 29.03 -2.70 0.13
C LEU A 449 29.38 -2.42 1.60
N ASP A 450 28.41 -2.02 2.42
CA ASP A 450 28.62 -1.78 3.85
C ASP A 450 29.11 -3.05 4.57
N GLN A 451 28.58 -4.22 4.18
CA GLN A 451 28.98 -5.50 4.76
C GLN A 451 30.39 -5.87 4.32
N LEU A 452 30.73 -5.70 3.04
CA LEU A 452 32.09 -5.86 2.53
C LEU A 452 33.08 -4.93 3.22
N GLU A 453 32.74 -3.66 3.41
CA GLU A 453 33.58 -2.69 4.11
C GLU A 453 33.79 -3.11 5.57
N LYS A 454 32.75 -3.60 6.25
CA LYS A 454 32.86 -4.17 7.59
C LYS A 454 33.68 -5.44 7.61
N ASP A 455 33.58 -6.32 6.63
CA ASP A 455 34.37 -7.57 6.56
C ASP A 455 35.85 -7.27 6.26
N ILE A 456 36.11 -6.23 5.45
CA ILE A 456 37.45 -5.65 5.22
C ILE A 456 38.00 -5.02 6.52
N GLN A 457 37.18 -4.30 7.28
CA GLN A 457 37.57 -3.63 8.52
C GLN A 457 37.66 -4.58 9.74
N SER A 458 36.89 -5.67 9.76
CA SER A 458 36.63 -6.45 10.99
C SER A 458 37.61 -7.58 11.29
N GLY A 459 38.51 -8.02 10.39
CA GLY A 459 39.55 -8.91 10.89
C GLY A 459 40.49 -9.65 9.95
N GLU A 460 40.18 -9.87 8.67
CA GLU A 460 41.02 -10.79 7.90
C GLU A 460 42.34 -10.16 7.42
N ILE A 461 42.31 -8.87 7.04
CA ILE A 461 43.51 -8.13 6.63
C ILE A 461 44.33 -7.69 7.84
N LYS A 462 43.67 -7.27 8.93
CA LYS A 462 44.35 -6.85 10.18
C LYS A 462 45.10 -8.00 10.84
N ASN A 463 44.53 -9.21 10.84
CA ASN A 463 45.21 -10.40 11.36
C ASN A 463 46.36 -10.85 10.45
N LYS A 464 46.17 -10.87 9.11
CA LYS A 464 47.26 -11.15 8.16
C LYS A 464 48.39 -10.10 8.21
N LEU A 465 48.09 -8.83 8.47
CA LEU A 465 49.09 -7.77 8.67
C LEU A 465 49.84 -7.93 9.98
N ASN A 466 49.15 -8.24 11.08
CA ASN A 466 49.79 -8.47 12.37
C ASN A 466 50.65 -9.73 12.39
N GLU A 467 50.23 -10.78 11.68
CA GLU A 467 50.99 -12.02 11.51
C GLU A 467 52.25 -11.78 10.65
N LYS A 468 52.13 -11.05 9.54
CA LYS A 468 53.30 -10.61 8.74
C LYS A 468 54.23 -9.69 9.51
N ARG A 469 53.69 -8.80 10.35
CA ARG A 469 54.48 -7.89 11.20
C ARG A 469 55.27 -8.64 12.27
N GLY A 470 54.67 -9.67 12.87
CA GLY A 470 55.35 -10.58 13.80
C GLY A 470 56.36 -11.54 13.14
N GLN A 471 56.20 -11.85 11.85
CA GLN A 471 57.20 -12.58 11.06
C GLN A 471 58.37 -11.69 10.60
N LEU A 472 58.15 -10.38 10.43
CA LEU A 472 59.18 -9.40 10.08
C LEU A 472 59.99 -8.89 11.28
N GLN A 473 59.44 -9.00 12.50
CA GLN A 473 60.12 -8.60 13.74
C GLN A 473 60.96 -9.71 14.38
N ARG A 474 60.72 -10.98 13.99
CA ARG A 474 61.55 -12.14 14.33
C ARG A 474 62.58 -12.33 13.22
#